data_AF-A0A117M5W6-F1
#
_entry.id   AF-A0A117M5W6-F1
#
_cell.length_a   1.000
_cell.length_b   1.000
_cell.length_c   1.000
_cell.angle_alpha   90.00
_cell.angle_beta   90.00
_cell.angle_gamma   90.00
#
_symmetry.space_group_name_H-M   'P 1'
#
loop_
_entity.id
_entity.type
_entity.pdbx_description
1 polymer ?
#
loop_
_entity_poly.entity_id
_entity_poly.type
_entity_poly.pdbx_seq_one_letter_code
_entity_poly.pdbx_strand_id
1 'polypeptide(L)'
;FRFTGKPAHAAGEPWAGRNALNGVQLLFHAIDMLRQHVLPDVRMHGIVSEGGLAPNVVPEHAAAKFYFRAPKRQMLQNVMEKVHNCARGAALATGTEVNFTNFEYSFDDMLKNDAAEKLAEDILEEMGIKTVVSSLPRPPRKKRPTKPW
;
A
#
# COMPACT_ATOMS: atom_id res chain seq x y z
N PHE A 1 -1.10 5.72 7.36
CA PHE A 1 -2.23 5.68 8.31
C PHE A 1 -1.66 5.75 9.71
N ARG A 2 -2.20 6.63 10.54
CA ARG A 2 -1.82 6.82 11.94
C ARG A 2 -3.09 6.71 12.77
N PHE A 3 -3.10 5.79 13.72
CA PHE A 3 -4.19 5.57 14.65
C PHE A 3 -3.84 6.19 16.00
N THR A 4 -4.82 6.85 16.58
CA THR A 4 -4.74 7.42 17.94
C THR A 4 -5.84 6.79 18.80
N GLY A 5 -5.44 6.31 19.96
CA GLY A 5 -6.30 5.64 20.92
C GLY A 5 -6.20 6.32 22.29
N LYS A 6 -6.23 5.50 23.34
CA LYS A 6 -6.13 5.95 24.73
C LYS A 6 -5.35 4.90 25.53
N PRO A 7 -4.28 5.28 26.24
CA PRO A 7 -3.48 4.33 26.99
C PRO A 7 -4.23 3.84 28.24
N ALA A 8 -3.93 2.62 28.65
CA ALA A 8 -4.42 2.01 29.88
C ALA A 8 -3.48 0.88 30.32
N HIS A 9 -3.52 0.50 31.59
CA HIS A 9 -2.76 -0.64 32.09
C HIS A 9 -3.33 -1.94 31.52
N ALA A 10 -2.55 -2.67 30.71
CA ALA A 10 -3.06 -3.77 29.90
C ALA A 10 -3.66 -4.92 30.73
N ALA A 11 -3.16 -5.14 31.95
CA ALA A 11 -3.66 -6.18 32.85
C ALA A 11 -4.64 -5.66 33.92
N GLY A 12 -4.68 -4.34 34.15
CA GLY A 12 -5.36 -3.75 35.31
C GLY A 12 -6.72 -3.21 34.94
N GLU A 13 -6.76 -2.38 33.90
CA GLU A 13 -7.98 -1.74 33.43
C GLU A 13 -8.00 -1.57 31.90
N PRO A 14 -7.82 -2.65 31.10
CA PRO A 14 -7.73 -2.52 29.65
C PRO A 14 -8.99 -1.91 29.00
N TRP A 15 -10.17 -2.09 29.61
CA TRP A 15 -11.44 -1.53 29.11
C TRP A 15 -11.51 0.00 29.13
N ALA A 16 -10.69 0.66 29.94
CA ALA A 16 -10.60 2.13 29.99
C ALA A 16 -9.79 2.72 28.83
N GLY A 17 -9.06 1.88 28.08
CA GLY A 17 -8.23 2.25 26.94
C GLY A 17 -8.90 2.08 25.58
N ARG A 18 -8.23 2.57 24.54
CA ARG A 18 -8.56 2.35 23.12
C ARG A 18 -7.28 1.97 22.40
N ASN A 19 -7.21 0.77 21.87
CA ASN A 19 -5.96 0.19 21.37
C ASN A 19 -5.71 0.60 19.91
N ALA A 20 -4.77 1.52 19.69
CA ALA A 20 -4.41 1.98 18.35
C ALA A 20 -3.79 0.88 17.47
N LEU A 21 -3.06 -0.07 18.06
CA LEU A 21 -2.51 -1.20 17.31
C LEU A 21 -3.62 -2.11 16.77
N ASN A 22 -4.71 -2.31 17.52
CA ASN A 22 -5.87 -3.05 17.01
C ASN A 22 -6.47 -2.35 15.78
N GLY A 23 -6.53 -1.02 15.77
CA GLY A 23 -6.99 -0.24 14.60
C GLY A 23 -6.10 -0.48 13.38
N VAL A 24 -4.78 -0.52 13.56
CA VAL A 24 -3.83 -0.87 12.49
C VAL A 24 -4.03 -2.31 12.01
N GLN A 25 -4.14 -3.29 12.92
CA GLN A 25 -4.34 -4.69 12.55
C GLN A 25 -5.65 -4.90 11.77
N LEU A 26 -6.73 -4.28 12.22
CA LEU A 26 -8.02 -4.35 11.55
C LEU A 26 -7.98 -3.67 10.17
N LEU A 27 -7.23 -2.58 10.02
CA LEU A 27 -6.97 -1.98 8.70
C LEU A 27 -6.27 -2.97 7.75
N PHE A 28 -5.26 -3.71 8.20
CA PHE A 28 -4.59 -4.72 7.38
C PHE A 28 -5.58 -5.79 6.92
N HIS A 29 -6.38 -6.35 7.84
CA HIS A 29 -7.39 -7.34 7.49
C HIS A 29 -8.43 -6.79 6.51
N ALA A 30 -8.91 -5.57 6.73
CA ALA A 30 -9.88 -4.93 5.83
C ALA A 30 -9.30 -4.71 4.42
N ILE A 31 -8.03 -4.29 4.31
CA ILE A 31 -7.33 -4.17 3.03
C ILE A 31 -7.15 -5.53 2.37
N ASP A 32 -6.85 -6.59 3.13
CA ASP A 32 -6.70 -7.93 2.58
C ASP A 32 -8.00 -8.48 2.02
N MET A 33 -9.14 -8.23 2.68
CA MET A 33 -10.46 -8.57 2.13
C MET A 33 -10.79 -7.75 0.88
N LEU A 34 -10.41 -6.46 0.85
CA LEU A 34 -10.60 -5.59 -0.30
C LEU A 34 -9.89 -6.12 -1.57
N ARG A 35 -8.83 -6.93 -1.43
CA ARG A 35 -8.10 -7.50 -2.58
C ARG A 35 -8.97 -8.37 -3.50
N GLN A 36 -10.05 -8.98 -2.99
CA GLN A 36 -11.00 -9.73 -3.80
C GLN A 36 -11.84 -8.83 -4.73
N HIS A 37 -11.90 -7.52 -4.45
CA HIS A 37 -12.81 -6.56 -5.08
C HIS A 37 -12.09 -5.44 -5.84
N VAL A 38 -10.86 -5.71 -6.28
CA VAL A 38 -10.06 -4.84 -7.15
C VAL A 38 -9.55 -5.60 -8.37
N LEU A 39 -9.12 -4.87 -9.40
CA LEU A 39 -8.61 -5.50 -10.61
C LEU A 39 -7.25 -6.19 -10.38
N PRO A 40 -6.91 -7.25 -11.15
CA PRO A 40 -5.70 -8.07 -10.94
C PRO A 40 -4.36 -7.36 -11.11
N ASP A 41 -4.36 -6.15 -11.68
CA ASP A 41 -3.24 -5.24 -11.93
C ASP A 41 -3.03 -4.23 -10.79
N VAL A 42 -3.96 -4.15 -9.83
CA VAL A 42 -3.80 -3.35 -8.60
C VAL A 42 -2.86 -4.05 -7.62
N ARG A 43 -1.94 -3.30 -7.02
CA ARG A 43 -1.03 -3.79 -5.98
C ARG A 43 -1.18 -2.95 -4.72
N MET A 44 -1.23 -3.64 -3.58
CA MET A 44 -1.31 -3.02 -2.25
C MET A 44 -0.26 -3.70 -1.37
N HIS A 45 0.68 -2.92 -0.84
CA HIS A 45 1.76 -3.41 0.01
C HIS A 45 1.83 -2.53 1.24
N GLY A 46 2.05 -3.09 2.42
CA GLY A 46 2.17 -2.28 3.62
C GLY A 46 2.98 -2.93 4.71
N ILE A 47 3.41 -2.09 5.65
CA ILE A 47 4.11 -2.47 6.88
C ILE A 47 3.51 -1.73 8.07
N VAL A 48 3.59 -2.33 9.25
CA VAL A 48 3.41 -1.61 10.52
C VAL A 48 4.71 -0.87 10.80
N SER A 49 4.68 0.46 10.79
CA SER A 49 5.85 1.30 11.04
C SER A 49 6.00 1.69 12.51
N GLU A 50 4.93 1.58 13.29
CA GLU A 50 4.87 1.87 14.71
C GLU A 50 3.75 1.02 15.33
N GLY A 51 4.03 0.29 16.42
CA GLY A 51 3.11 -0.69 16.98
C GLY A 51 2.93 -0.63 18.50
N GLY A 52 3.19 0.53 19.10
CA GLY A 52 3.23 0.70 20.55
C GLY A 52 4.64 0.56 21.14
N LEU A 53 4.79 0.99 22.39
CA LEU A 53 6.08 1.14 23.07
C LEU A 53 6.37 0.04 24.10
N ALA A 54 5.34 -0.55 24.71
CA ALA A 54 5.49 -1.55 25.76
C ALA A 54 4.32 -2.55 25.73
N PRO A 55 4.57 -3.85 25.99
CA PRO A 55 3.54 -4.88 25.91
C PRO A 55 2.53 -4.84 27.07
N ASN A 56 2.87 -4.19 28.19
CA ASN A 56 2.01 -4.05 29.37
C ASN A 56 1.15 -2.77 29.36
N VAL A 57 1.19 -1.99 28.28
CA VAL A 57 0.42 -0.76 28.10
C VAL A 57 -0.43 -0.89 26.85
N VAL A 58 -1.71 -0.54 26.92
CA VAL A 58 -2.57 -0.43 25.74
C VAL A 58 -2.00 0.66 24.82
N PRO A 59 -1.63 0.36 23.55
CA PRO A 59 -1.03 1.35 22.67
C PRO A 59 -1.94 2.55 22.39
N GLU A 60 -1.47 3.75 22.73
CA GLU A 60 -2.12 5.02 22.37
C GLU A 60 -1.86 5.40 20.91
N HIS A 61 -0.70 5.05 20.36
CA HIS A 61 -0.34 5.35 18.98
C HIS A 61 0.13 4.09 18.24
N ALA A 62 -0.30 3.98 16.99
CA ALA A 62 0.22 2.99 16.05
C ALA A 62 0.12 3.54 14.63
N ALA A 63 1.00 3.10 13.74
CA ALA A 63 1.04 3.58 12.37
C ALA A 63 1.40 2.47 11.38
N ALA A 64 0.83 2.60 10.18
CA ALA A 64 1.14 1.76 9.05
C ALA A 64 1.43 2.60 7.80
N LYS A 65 2.39 2.13 7.01
CA LYS A 65 2.74 2.68 5.70
C LYS A 65 2.28 1.73 4.63
N PHE A 66 1.64 2.26 3.59
CA PHE A 66 1.19 1.48 2.45
C PHE A 66 1.62 2.13 1.14
N TYR A 67 1.92 1.30 0.16
CA TYR A 67 2.00 1.64 -1.25
C TYR A 67 0.82 1.04 -1.98
N PHE A 68 0.17 1.87 -2.80
CA PHE A 68 -0.91 1.48 -3.69
C PHE A 68 -0.50 1.79 -5.12
N ARG A 69 -0.66 0.82 -6.02
CA ARG A 69 -0.30 0.95 -7.44
C ARG A 69 -1.41 0.43 -8.31
N ALA A 70 -1.75 1.18 -9.34
CA ALA A 70 -2.63 0.79 -10.42
C ALA A 70 -2.08 1.33 -11.76
N PRO A 71 -2.45 0.75 -12.93
CA PRO A 71 -1.92 1.23 -14.21
C PRO A 71 -2.43 2.59 -14.66
N LYS A 72 -3.56 3.08 -14.12
CA LYS A 72 -4.16 4.37 -14.45
C LYS A 72 -4.47 5.16 -13.19
N ARG A 73 -4.26 6.49 -13.24
CA ARG A 73 -4.52 7.37 -12.11
C ARG A 73 -5.95 7.32 -11.58
N GLN A 74 -6.95 7.32 -12.46
CA GLN A 74 -8.36 7.25 -12.08
C GLN A 74 -8.68 5.95 -11.33
N MET A 75 -8.10 4.83 -11.76
CA MET A 75 -8.28 3.54 -11.09
C MET A 75 -7.69 3.57 -9.68
N LEU A 76 -6.50 4.16 -9.53
CA LEU A 76 -5.88 4.33 -8.22
C LEU A 76 -6.76 5.17 -7.29
N GLN A 77 -7.37 6.25 -7.78
CA GLN A 77 -8.26 7.09 -6.97
C GLN A 77 -9.46 6.29 -6.41
N ASN A 78 -10.14 5.51 -7.26
CA ASN A 78 -11.27 4.67 -6.85
C ASN A 78 -10.85 3.62 -5.79
N VAL A 79 -9.66 3.04 -5.93
CA VAL A 79 -9.11 2.10 -4.95
C VAL A 79 -8.78 2.80 -3.64
N MET A 80 -8.16 3.98 -3.68
CA MET A 80 -7.80 4.76 -2.51
C MET A 80 -9.02 5.15 -1.68
N GLU A 81 -10.15 5.48 -2.31
CA GLU A 81 -11.38 5.76 -1.59
C GLU A 81 -11.87 4.56 -0.77
N LYS A 82 -11.84 3.35 -1.35
CA LYS A 82 -12.17 2.12 -0.63
C LYS A 82 -11.21 1.86 0.53
N VAL A 83 -9.91 2.08 0.34
CA VAL A 83 -8.91 1.96 1.40
C VAL A 83 -9.18 2.96 2.53
N HIS A 84 -9.55 4.21 2.22
CA HIS A 84 -9.92 5.18 3.24
C HIS A 84 -11.17 4.76 4.02
N ASN A 85 -12.14 4.13 3.36
CA ASN A 85 -13.29 3.51 4.02
C ASN A 85 -12.87 2.37 4.96
N CYS A 86 -11.94 1.50 4.53
CA CYS A 86 -11.38 0.45 5.41
C CYS A 86 -10.73 1.07 6.66
N ALA A 87 -9.96 2.14 6.51
CA ALA A 87 -9.32 2.83 7.63
C ALA A 87 -10.34 3.45 8.59
N ARG A 88 -11.36 4.15 8.07
CA ARG A 88 -12.44 4.70 8.89
C ARG A 88 -13.24 3.61 9.61
N GLY A 89 -13.56 2.52 8.92
CA GLY A 89 -14.25 1.37 9.51
C GLY A 89 -13.45 0.70 10.61
N ALA A 90 -12.14 0.51 10.40
CA ALA A 90 -11.25 0.00 11.43
C ALA A 90 -11.23 0.91 12.66
N ALA A 91 -11.10 2.22 12.45
CA ALA A 91 -11.09 3.20 13.52
C ALA A 91 -12.38 3.18 14.34
N LEU A 92 -13.53 3.15 13.66
CA LEU A 92 -14.84 3.05 14.27
C LEU A 92 -14.98 1.78 15.11
N ALA A 93 -14.61 0.62 14.56
CA ALA A 93 -14.74 -0.67 15.24
C ALA A 93 -13.85 -0.79 16.49
N THR A 94 -12.71 -0.11 16.51
CA THR A 94 -11.78 -0.14 17.65
C THR A 94 -11.95 1.04 18.61
N GLY A 95 -12.89 1.95 18.34
CA GLY A 95 -13.11 3.16 19.14
C GLY A 95 -11.89 4.09 19.16
N THR A 96 -11.12 4.10 18.07
CA THR A 96 -9.92 4.92 17.88
C THR A 96 -10.17 5.97 16.80
N GLU A 97 -9.25 6.91 16.68
CA GLU A 97 -9.22 7.87 15.57
C GLU A 97 -8.18 7.45 14.53
N VAL A 98 -8.38 7.84 13.27
CA VAL A 98 -7.40 7.61 12.21
C VAL A 98 -7.14 8.88 11.41
N ASN A 99 -5.87 9.16 11.18
CA ASN A 99 -5.39 10.15 10.23
C ASN A 99 -4.59 9.46 9.11
N PHE A 100 -4.67 9.98 7.90
CA PHE A 100 -3.88 9.49 6.78
C PHE A 100 -3.34 10.66 5.96
N THR A 101 -2.05 10.57 5.63
CA THR A 101 -1.33 11.54 4.83
C THR A 101 -0.52 10.81 3.75
N ASN A 102 -0.31 11.48 2.62
CA ASN A 102 0.69 11.05 1.67
C ASN A 102 2.07 11.39 2.24
N PHE A 103 2.93 10.39 2.41
CA PHE A 103 4.29 10.60 2.89
C PHE A 103 5.30 10.75 1.74
N GLU A 104 4.86 10.55 0.50
CA GLU A 104 5.63 10.72 -0.74
C GLU A 104 4.74 11.39 -1.81
N TYR A 105 5.35 11.91 -2.86
CA TYR A 105 4.62 12.39 -4.04
C TYR A 105 3.93 11.24 -4.77
N SER A 106 2.73 11.51 -5.28
CA SER A 106 2.03 10.56 -6.15
C SER A 106 2.72 10.53 -7.52
N PHE A 107 2.93 9.34 -8.07
CA PHE A 107 3.29 9.16 -9.46
C PHE A 107 2.03 8.96 -10.29
N ASP A 108 1.94 9.65 -11.43
CA ASP A 108 0.90 9.42 -12.42
C ASP A 108 1.35 8.35 -13.42
N ASP A 109 0.39 7.85 -14.22
CA ASP A 109 0.69 6.90 -15.28
C ASP A 109 1.56 7.54 -16.37
N MET A 110 2.49 6.74 -16.92
CA MET A 110 3.32 7.21 -18.02
C MET A 110 2.49 7.28 -19.30
N LEU A 111 2.44 8.47 -19.89
CA LEU A 111 1.83 8.67 -21.19
C LEU A 111 2.81 8.25 -22.28
N LYS A 112 2.33 7.39 -23.18
CA LYS A 112 3.10 6.89 -24.31
C LYS A 112 3.35 8.03 -25.31
N ASN A 113 4.57 8.13 -25.81
CA ASN A 113 4.91 8.99 -26.94
C ASN A 113 5.32 8.12 -28.12
N ASP A 114 4.35 7.78 -28.97
CA ASP A 114 4.54 6.85 -30.09
C ASP A 114 5.63 7.32 -31.07
N ALA A 115 5.75 8.62 -31.30
CA ALA A 115 6.76 9.18 -32.20
C ALA A 115 8.17 9.01 -31.62
N ALA A 116 8.35 9.27 -30.33
CA ALA A 116 9.64 9.10 -29.66
C ALA A 116 10.03 7.62 -29.52
N GLU A 117 9.06 6.74 -29.23
CA GLU A 117 9.32 5.31 -29.16
C GLU A 117 9.73 4.76 -30.52
N LYS A 118 9.05 5.14 -31.60
CA LYS A 118 9.41 4.72 -32.96
C LYS A 118 10.80 5.20 -33.36
N LEU A 119 11.14 6.46 -33.08
CA LEU A 119 12.47 6.99 -33.35
C LEU A 119 13.56 6.21 -32.60
N ALA A 120 13.29 5.84 -31.34
CA ALA A 120 14.21 5.03 -30.56
C ALA A 120 14.33 3.60 -31.11
N GLU A 121 13.23 3.01 -31.58
CA GLU A 121 13.23 1.70 -32.24
C GLU A 121 14.10 1.71 -33.50
N ASP A 122 13.90 2.70 -34.38
CA ASP A 122 14.65 2.85 -35.63
C ASP A 122 16.18 2.95 -35.37
N ILE A 123 16.60 3.78 -34.41
CA ILE A 123 18.03 3.94 -34.03
C ILE A 123 18.61 2.61 -33.48
N LEU A 124 17.85 1.89 -32.65
CA LEU A 124 18.33 0.63 -32.08
C LEU A 124 18.49 -0.44 -33.17
N GLU A 125 17.58 -0.49 -34.13
CA GLU A 125 17.67 -1.41 -35.28
C GLU A 125 18.84 -1.08 -36.20
N GLU A 126 19.13 0.20 -36.44
CA GLU A 126 20.33 0.64 -37.17
C GLU A 126 21.63 0.19 -36.48
N MET A 127 21.64 0.13 -35.14
CA MET A 127 22.76 -0.38 -34.35
C MET A 127 22.83 -1.92 -34.33
N GLY A 128 21.96 -2.62 -35.05
CA GLY A 128 21.87 -4.08 -35.09
C GLY A 128 21.21 -4.68 -33.84
N ILE A 129 20.57 -3.88 -32.99
CA ILE A 129 19.85 -4.33 -31.81
C ILE A 129 18.40 -4.57 -32.20
N LYS A 130 18.01 -5.85 -32.25
CA LYS A 130 16.63 -6.23 -32.58
C LYS A 130 15.66 -5.74 -31.50
N THR A 131 14.72 -4.90 -31.90
CA THR A 131 13.63 -4.47 -31.02
C THR A 131 12.45 -5.45 -31.13
N VAL A 132 11.65 -5.51 -30.07
CA VAL A 132 10.40 -6.29 -30.06
C VAL A 132 9.40 -5.49 -29.26
N VAL A 133 8.32 -5.09 -29.92
CA VAL A 133 7.17 -4.50 -29.24
C VAL A 133 6.58 -5.56 -28.32
N SER A 134 6.77 -5.39 -27.01
CA SER A 134 6.25 -6.32 -26.01
C SER A 134 4.72 -6.20 -25.94
N SER A 135 4.02 -7.05 -26.70
CA SER A 135 2.55 -7.21 -26.62
C SER A 135 2.09 -8.04 -25.40
N LEU A 136 3.03 -8.61 -24.63
CA LEU A 136 2.76 -9.45 -23.46
C LEU A 136 2.96 -8.68 -22.15
N PRO A 137 2.24 -9.04 -21.06
CA PRO A 137 2.61 -8.60 -19.72
C PRO A 137 4.08 -8.98 -19.51
N ARG A 138 4.90 -8.05 -18.99
CA ARG A 138 6.34 -8.26 -18.78
C ARG A 138 6.58 -9.67 -18.21
N PRO A 139 7.43 -10.50 -18.82
CA PRO A 139 7.73 -11.81 -18.29
C PRO A 139 8.22 -11.68 -16.85
N PRO A 140 7.88 -12.62 -15.94
CA PRO A 140 8.36 -12.56 -14.57
C PRO A 140 9.89 -12.46 -14.60
N ARG A 141 10.44 -11.44 -13.94
CA ARG A 141 11.89 -11.29 -13.80
C ARG A 141 12.42 -12.62 -13.28
N LYS A 142 13.35 -13.25 -14.01
CA LYS A 142 14.10 -14.41 -13.50
C LYS A 142 14.60 -14.01 -12.11
N LYS A 143 14.17 -14.74 -11.07
CA LYS A 143 14.64 -14.50 -9.70
C LYS A 143 16.16 -14.49 -9.76
N ARG A 144 16.80 -13.36 -9.41
CA ARG A 144 18.24 -13.38 -9.13
C ARG A 144 18.45 -14.48 -8.08
N PRO A 145 19.44 -15.36 -8.22
CA PRO A 145 19.74 -16.33 -7.18
C PRO A 145 19.94 -15.56 -5.88
N THR A 146 19.00 -15.71 -4.96
CA THR A 146 19.15 -15.20 -3.60
C THR A 146 20.27 -16.02 -2.99
N LYS A 147 21.38 -15.35 -2.65
CA LYS A 147 22.38 -16.00 -1.79
C LYS A 147 21.65 -16.49 -0.54
N PRO A 148 21.83 -17.76 -0.12
CA PRO A 148 21.42 -18.15 1.22
C PRO A 148 22.13 -17.22 2.21
N TRP A 149 21.37 -16.75 3.20
CA TRP A 149 21.91 -16.02 4.34
C TRP A 149 22.93 -16.88 5.07
#